data_AF-A0A382ZCA1-F1
#
_entry.id   AF-A0A382ZCA1-F1
#
_cell.length_a   1.000
_cell.length_b   1.000
_cell.length_c   1.000
_cell.angle_alpha   90.00
_cell.angle_beta   90.00
_cell.angle_gamma   90.00
#
_symmetry.space_group_name_H-M   'P 1'
#
loop_
_entity.id
_entity.type
_entity.pdbx_description
1 polymer ?
#
loop_
_entity_poly.entity_id
_entity_poly.type
_entity_poly.pdbx_seq_one_letter_code
_entity_poly.pdbx_strand_id
1 'polypeptide(L)'
;MASRKGVGITIAILASVVIASFVVYLIPEDTTMKIIVSDFEKYLDITKEKTSMEAASIDESFKKLMEQELSPDEYIMIADVSSRQIRSLVIELTNSGATEEWTESYINYIGALKKLNEKITETIVVANLMNSDNNSNSINEIIAKIHQLET
;
A
#
# COMPACT_ATOMS: atom_id res chain seq x y z
N MET A 1 -15.25 -21.78 21.62
CA MET A 1 -14.67 -20.48 22.02
C MET A 1 -13.82 -19.98 20.86
N ALA A 2 -14.35 -19.09 20.02
CA ALA A 2 -13.57 -18.48 18.94
C ALA A 2 -12.54 -17.54 19.57
N SER A 3 -11.25 -17.77 19.30
CA SER A 3 -10.16 -16.94 19.81
C SER A 3 -10.37 -15.50 19.36
N ARG A 4 -10.50 -14.55 20.30
CA ARG A 4 -10.65 -13.12 20.00
C ARG A 4 -9.50 -12.55 19.16
N LYS A 5 -8.34 -13.22 19.16
CA LYS A 5 -7.18 -12.86 18.33
C LYS A 5 -7.45 -13.04 16.83
N GLY A 6 -8.23 -14.06 16.43
CA GLY A 6 -8.51 -14.31 15.01
C GLY A 6 -9.52 -13.36 14.39
N VAL A 7 -10.43 -12.79 15.20
CA VAL A 7 -11.51 -11.91 14.71
C VAL A 7 -10.97 -10.54 14.31
N GLY A 8 -10.05 -9.96 15.09
CA GLY A 8 -9.43 -8.67 14.76
C GLY A 8 -8.60 -8.72 13.47
N ILE A 9 -7.80 -9.79 13.32
CA ILE A 9 -6.99 -10.05 12.11
C ILE A 9 -7.89 -10.16 10.87
N THR A 10 -9.00 -10.89 10.98
CA THR A 10 -9.94 -11.06 9.84
C THR A 10 -10.57 -9.72 9.44
N ILE A 11 -10.94 -8.87 10.40
CA ILE A 11 -11.55 -7.56 10.12
C ILE A 11 -10.54 -6.58 9.49
N ALA A 12 -9.29 -6.57 9.97
CA ALA A 12 -8.24 -5.73 9.41
C ALA A 12 -7.83 -6.15 7.98
N ILE A 13 -7.71 -7.46 7.74
CA ILE A 13 -7.45 -8.00 6.39
C ILE A 13 -8.63 -7.73 5.45
N LEU A 14 -9.88 -7.85 5.92
CA LEU A 14 -11.05 -7.55 5.09
C LEU A 14 -11.13 -6.06 4.71
N ALA A 15 -10.67 -5.15 5.57
CA ALA A 15 -10.62 -3.71 5.27
C ALA A 15 -9.54 -3.36 4.22
N SER A 16 -8.42 -4.09 4.17
CA SER A 16 -7.37 -3.90 3.15
C SER A 16 -7.62 -4.66 1.84
N VAL A 17 -8.55 -5.64 1.81
CA VAL A 17 -8.90 -6.43 0.62
C VAL A 17 -10.11 -5.83 -0.12
N VAL A 18 -10.02 -4.56 -0.50
CA VAL A 18 -10.93 -3.99 -1.51
C VAL A 18 -10.11 -3.73 -2.77
N ILE A 19 -10.00 -4.66 -3.73
CA ILE A 19 -10.01 -4.40 -5.19
C ILE A 19 -10.23 -5.76 -5.88
N ALA A 20 -11.32 -5.87 -6.64
CA ALA A 20 -11.33 -6.65 -7.89
C ALA A 20 -12.36 -6.14 -8.92
N SER A 21 -13.07 -5.03 -8.66
CA SER A 21 -14.13 -4.55 -9.56
C SER A 21 -13.67 -3.36 -10.40
N PHE A 22 -12.74 -3.62 -11.32
CA PHE A 22 -12.61 -2.76 -12.50
C PHE A 22 -12.76 -3.61 -13.76
N VAL A 23 -13.68 -3.18 -14.63
CA VAL A 23 -13.89 -3.80 -15.95
C VAL A 23 -12.75 -3.35 -16.85
N VAL A 24 -11.65 -4.12 -16.86
CA VAL A 24 -10.63 -4.03 -17.90
C VAL A 24 -11.11 -4.86 -19.08
N TYR A 25 -11.28 -4.25 -20.26
CA TYR A 25 -11.54 -5.01 -21.48
C TYR A 25 -10.20 -5.52 -22.03
N LEU A 26 -10.00 -6.84 -22.02
CA LEU A 26 -8.82 -7.50 -22.58
C LEU A 26 -9.06 -7.72 -24.09
N ILE A 27 -8.36 -6.97 -24.97
CA ILE A 27 -8.35 -7.26 -26.41
C ILE A 27 -7.10 -8.09 -26.75
N PRO A 28 -7.24 -9.33 -27.25
CA PRO A 28 -6.10 -10.08 -27.76
C PRO A 28 -5.85 -9.66 -29.21
N GLU A 29 -4.81 -8.86 -29.47
CA GLU A 29 -4.41 -8.54 -30.85
C GLU A 29 -3.14 -9.26 -31.30
N ASP A 30 -2.20 -9.59 -30.40
CA ASP A 30 -1.14 -10.59 -30.62
C ASP A 30 -0.27 -10.70 -29.36
N THR A 31 -0.41 -11.80 -28.60
CA THR A 31 0.45 -12.23 -27.46
C THR A 31 0.78 -11.24 -26.32
N THR A 32 0.26 -10.03 -26.34
CA THR A 32 0.48 -9.00 -25.33
C THR A 32 -0.88 -8.48 -24.89
N MET A 33 -1.31 -8.80 -23.65
CA MET A 33 -2.55 -8.22 -23.11
C MET A 33 -2.37 -6.71 -22.96
N LYS A 34 -3.05 -5.92 -23.78
CA LYS A 34 -3.16 -4.47 -23.59
C LYS A 34 -4.35 -4.19 -22.67
N ILE A 35 -4.07 -3.71 -21.46
CA ILE A 35 -5.08 -3.12 -20.58
C ILE A 35 -5.50 -1.80 -21.23
N ILE A 36 -6.67 -1.74 -21.86
CA ILE A 36 -7.19 -0.47 -22.37
C ILE A 36 -8.07 0.12 -21.27
N VAL A 37 -7.52 1.10 -20.54
CA VAL A 37 -8.30 1.93 -19.65
C VAL A 37 -9.14 2.87 -20.53
N SER A 38 -10.45 2.63 -20.61
CA SER A 38 -11.35 3.44 -21.44
C SER A 38 -11.54 4.87 -20.92
N ASP A 39 -11.23 5.11 -19.65
CA ASP A 39 -11.39 6.38 -18.95
C ASP A 39 -10.24 6.55 -17.94
N PHE A 40 -9.16 7.17 -18.41
CA PHE A 40 -7.92 7.32 -17.64
C PHE A 40 -8.08 8.23 -16.43
N GLU A 41 -8.96 9.24 -16.50
CA GLU A 41 -9.29 10.15 -15.40
C GLU A 41 -9.96 9.37 -14.27
N LYS A 42 -11.07 8.71 -14.59
CA LYS A 42 -11.87 7.97 -13.62
C LYS A 42 -11.10 6.83 -12.99
N TYR A 43 -10.31 6.11 -13.77
CA TYR A 43 -9.46 5.04 -13.22
C TYR A 43 -8.43 5.62 -12.24
N LEU A 44 -7.79 6.75 -12.58
CA LEU A 44 -6.82 7.40 -11.71
C LEU A 44 -7.47 7.92 -10.42
N ASP A 45 -8.65 8.53 -10.50
CA ASP A 45 -9.35 9.10 -9.35
C ASP A 45 -9.82 8.04 -8.35
N ILE A 46 -10.43 6.95 -8.82
CA ILE A 46 -10.84 5.86 -7.92
C ILE A 46 -9.60 5.19 -7.31
N THR A 47 -8.52 5.07 -8.07
CA THR A 47 -7.26 4.53 -7.57
C THR A 47 -6.68 5.43 -6.47
N LYS A 48 -6.66 6.75 -6.67
CA LYS A 48 -6.25 7.73 -5.65
C LYS A 48 -7.08 7.59 -4.37
N GLU A 49 -8.41 7.57 -4.50
CA GLU A 49 -9.33 7.42 -3.38
C GLU A 49 -9.01 6.16 -2.57
N LYS A 50 -8.90 5.01 -3.24
CA LYS A 50 -8.55 3.77 -2.55
C LYS A 50 -7.21 3.86 -1.84
N THR A 51 -6.16 4.30 -2.53
CA THR A 51 -4.82 4.30 -1.93
C THR A 51 -4.70 5.27 -0.76
N SER A 52 -5.49 6.34 -0.75
CA SER A 52 -5.63 7.23 0.39
C SER A 52 -6.25 6.51 1.60
N MET A 53 -7.31 5.71 1.37
CA MET A 53 -7.90 4.87 2.41
C MET A 53 -6.92 3.80 2.92
N GLU A 54 -6.18 3.15 2.01
CA GLU A 54 -5.16 2.16 2.37
C GLU A 54 -4.04 2.80 3.20
N ALA A 55 -3.55 3.97 2.80
CA ALA A 55 -2.53 4.72 3.53
C ALA A 55 -3.02 5.06 4.95
N ALA A 56 -4.26 5.57 5.09
CA ALA A 56 -4.85 5.87 6.39
C ALA A 56 -4.97 4.62 7.29
N SER A 57 -5.38 3.48 6.72
CA SER A 57 -5.45 2.19 7.44
C SER A 57 -4.08 1.73 7.94
N ILE A 58 -3.03 1.93 7.13
CA ILE A 58 -1.66 1.57 7.51
C ILE A 58 -1.10 2.52 8.56
N ASP A 59 -1.37 3.81 8.47
CA ASP A 59 -0.99 4.79 9.48
C ASP A 59 -1.68 4.49 10.83
N GLU A 60 -2.97 4.14 10.82
CA GLU A 60 -3.68 3.70 12.01
C GLU A 60 -3.09 2.42 12.60
N SER A 61 -2.76 1.44 11.75
CA SER A 61 -2.14 0.19 12.17
C SER A 61 -0.75 0.40 12.76
N PHE A 62 0.03 1.32 12.18
CA PHE A 62 1.36 1.68 12.69
C PHE A 62 1.26 2.41 14.03
N LYS A 63 0.29 3.30 14.17
CA LYS A 63 0.00 3.94 15.46
C LYS A 63 -0.33 2.89 16.54
N LYS A 64 -1.21 1.92 16.24
CA LYS A 64 -1.54 0.83 17.16
C LYS A 64 -0.32 -0.03 17.52
N LEU A 65 0.60 -0.25 16.58
CA LEU A 65 1.89 -0.89 16.88
C LEU A 65 2.70 -0.08 17.90
N MET A 66 2.84 1.22 17.69
CA MET A 66 3.59 2.11 18.60
C MET A 66 2.96 2.20 19.99
N GLU A 67 1.63 2.11 20.07
CA GLU A 67 0.86 2.08 21.32
C GLU A 67 0.81 0.68 21.96
N GLN A 68 1.47 -0.33 21.36
CA GLN A 68 1.48 -1.74 21.80
C GLN A 68 0.09 -2.42 21.79
N GLU A 69 -0.86 -1.84 21.05
CA GLU A 69 -2.20 -2.42 20.83
C GLU A 69 -2.23 -3.44 19.67
N LEU A 70 -1.19 -3.44 18.82
CA LEU A 70 -0.96 -4.39 17.74
C LEU A 70 0.44 -4.99 17.88
N SER A 71 0.59 -6.30 17.75
CA SER A 71 1.92 -6.91 17.81
C SER A 71 2.75 -6.58 16.56
N PRO A 72 4.09 -6.56 16.64
CA PRO A 72 4.92 -6.30 15.48
C PRO A 72 4.72 -7.33 14.36
N ASP A 73 4.54 -8.61 14.67
CA ASP A 73 4.22 -9.65 13.68
C ASP A 73 2.89 -9.40 12.94
N GLU A 74 1.84 -9.00 13.67
CA GLU A 74 0.55 -8.67 13.08
C GLU A 74 0.65 -7.43 12.17
N TYR A 75 1.40 -6.41 12.60
CA TYR A 75 1.67 -5.23 11.79
C TYR A 75 2.43 -5.58 10.51
N ILE A 76 3.51 -6.36 10.60
CA ILE A 76 4.34 -6.77 9.46
C ILE A 76 3.49 -7.47 8.41
N MET A 77 2.59 -8.37 8.82
CA MET A 77 1.69 -9.08 7.90
C MET A 77 0.76 -8.11 7.17
N ILE A 78 0.17 -7.14 7.87
CA ILE A 78 -0.72 -6.13 7.27
C ILE A 78 0.08 -5.27 6.28
N ALA A 79 1.21 -4.71 6.72
CA ALA A 79 2.05 -3.81 5.94
C ALA A 79 2.66 -4.47 4.70
N ASP A 80 3.08 -5.74 4.79
CA ASP A 80 3.62 -6.48 3.64
C ASP A 80 2.55 -6.75 2.57
N VAL A 81 1.31 -7.07 2.97
CA VAL A 81 0.18 -7.19 2.03
C VAL A 81 -0.04 -5.86 1.30
N SER A 82 -0.10 -4.74 2.04
CA SER A 82 -0.31 -3.41 1.46
C SER A 82 0.84 -3.00 0.54
N SER A 83 2.10 -3.27 0.91
CA SER A 83 3.26 -3.03 0.07
C SER A 83 3.17 -3.79 -1.26
N ARG A 84 2.79 -5.07 -1.22
CA ARG A 84 2.59 -5.87 -2.44
C ARG A 84 1.46 -5.31 -3.31
N GLN A 85 0.34 -4.89 -2.71
CA GLN A 85 -0.76 -4.27 -3.45
C GLN A 85 -0.31 -2.97 -4.15
N ILE A 86 0.41 -2.09 -3.46
CA ILE A 86 0.93 -0.84 -4.04
C ILE A 86 1.92 -1.12 -5.17
N ARG A 87 2.84 -2.09 -5.00
CA ARG A 87 3.76 -2.50 -6.07
C ARG A 87 3.03 -3.03 -7.30
N SER A 88 1.99 -3.83 -7.09
CA SER A 88 1.13 -4.33 -8.18
C SER A 88 0.47 -3.16 -8.93
N LEU A 89 -0.08 -2.20 -8.20
CA LEU A 89 -0.71 -1.02 -8.78
C LEU A 89 0.27 -0.15 -9.57
N VAL A 90 1.50 0.02 -9.08
CA VAL A 90 2.56 0.73 -9.82
C VAL A 90 2.82 0.05 -11.17
N ILE A 91 2.88 -1.28 -11.21
CA ILE A 91 3.05 -2.05 -12.45
C ILE A 91 1.85 -1.85 -13.39
N GLU A 92 0.63 -1.89 -12.86
CA GLU A 92 -0.61 -1.70 -13.62
C GLU A 92 -0.67 -0.30 -14.25
N LEU A 93 -0.42 0.75 -13.47
CA LEU A 93 -0.40 2.13 -13.96
C LEU A 93 0.71 2.38 -14.99
N THR A 94 1.88 1.77 -14.79
CA THR A 94 3.01 1.87 -15.74
C THR A 94 2.67 1.23 -17.09
N ASN A 95 1.89 0.13 -17.08
CA ASN A 95 1.51 -0.61 -18.27
C ASN A 95 0.10 -0.28 -18.79
N SER A 96 -0.53 0.77 -18.25
CA SER A 96 -1.93 1.14 -18.55
C SER A 96 -2.16 1.67 -19.96
N GLY A 97 -1.09 2.00 -20.69
CA GLY A 97 -1.19 2.63 -22.01
C GLY A 97 -1.74 4.06 -21.97
N ALA A 98 -1.50 4.79 -20.87
CA ALA A 98 -1.87 6.20 -20.72
C ALA A 98 -1.51 7.02 -21.97
N THR A 99 -2.47 7.80 -22.46
CA THR A 99 -2.25 8.72 -23.58
C THR A 99 -1.33 9.86 -23.19
N GLU A 100 -0.84 10.63 -24.15
CA GLU A 100 0.06 11.77 -23.92
C GLU A 100 -0.54 12.77 -22.90
N GLU A 101 -1.85 13.04 -23.00
CA GLU A 101 -2.60 13.91 -22.09
C GLU A 101 -2.54 13.44 -20.62
N TRP A 102 -2.56 12.13 -20.38
CA TRP A 102 -2.60 11.55 -19.02
C TRP A 102 -1.24 11.10 -18.51
N THR A 103 -0.22 11.07 -19.37
CA THR A 103 1.11 10.54 -19.07
C THR A 103 1.73 11.21 -17.84
N GLU A 104 1.70 12.53 -17.76
CA GLU A 104 2.26 13.28 -16.62
C GLU A 104 1.54 12.95 -15.32
N SER A 105 0.20 12.89 -15.35
CA SER A 105 -0.63 12.60 -14.18
C SER A 105 -0.36 11.19 -13.64
N TYR A 106 -0.17 10.21 -14.53
CA TYR A 106 0.18 8.83 -14.16
C TYR A 106 1.61 8.74 -13.63
N ILE A 107 2.59 9.42 -14.24
CA ILE A 107 3.97 9.48 -13.74
C ILE A 107 4.02 10.06 -12.32
N ASN A 108 3.35 11.19 -12.10
CA ASN A 108 3.31 11.87 -10.81
C ASN A 108 2.69 10.96 -9.74
N TYR A 109 1.58 10.30 -10.06
CA TYR A 109 0.92 9.43 -9.12
C TYR A 109 1.68 8.13 -8.85
N ILE A 110 2.32 7.53 -9.87
CA ILE A 110 3.27 6.41 -9.67
C ILE A 110 4.40 6.84 -8.73
N GLY A 111 4.91 8.06 -8.87
CA GLY A 111 5.88 8.64 -7.94
C GLY A 111 5.38 8.68 -6.50
N ALA A 112 4.14 9.15 -6.29
CA ALA A 112 3.51 9.15 -4.97
C ALA A 112 3.34 7.74 -4.39
N LEU A 113 2.93 6.76 -5.19
CA LEU A 113 2.80 5.36 -4.77
C LEU A 113 4.14 4.74 -4.37
N LYS A 114 5.23 5.08 -5.08
CA LYS A 114 6.57 4.61 -4.72
C LYS A 114 7.01 5.17 -3.36
N LYS A 115 6.76 6.46 -3.10
CA LYS A 115 7.04 7.08 -1.79
C LYS A 115 6.20 6.46 -0.68
N LEU A 116 4.92 6.20 -0.92
CA LEU A 116 4.07 5.49 0.04
C LEU A 116 4.63 4.09 0.35
N ASN A 117 5.01 3.33 -0.68
CA ASN A 117 5.58 2.00 -0.48
C ASN A 117 6.92 2.04 0.29
N GLU A 118 7.74 3.05 0.05
CA GLU A 118 8.98 3.30 0.81
C GLU A 118 8.68 3.53 2.29
N LYS A 119 7.71 4.41 2.60
CA LYS A 119 7.23 4.62 3.98
C LYS A 119 6.80 3.31 4.65
N ILE A 120 5.97 2.52 3.97
CA ILE A 120 5.49 1.21 4.50
C ILE A 120 6.64 0.23 4.71
N THR A 121 7.66 0.27 3.86
CA THR A 121 8.82 -0.60 4.02
C THR A 121 9.64 -0.21 5.24
N GLU A 122 9.84 1.09 5.48
CA GLU A 122 10.54 1.60 6.67
C GLU A 122 9.79 1.27 7.97
N THR A 123 8.46 1.34 7.98
CA THR A 123 7.66 0.94 9.16
C THR A 123 7.74 -0.57 9.43
N ILE A 124 7.85 -1.41 8.39
CA ILE A 124 8.14 -2.84 8.55
C ILE A 124 9.52 -3.04 9.20
N VAL A 125 10.53 -2.25 8.85
CA VAL A 125 11.85 -2.31 9.52
C VAL A 125 11.71 -1.97 11.01
N VAL A 126 10.96 -0.93 11.37
CA VAL A 126 10.67 -0.59 12.77
C VAL A 126 10.05 -1.78 13.50
N ALA A 127 9.01 -2.39 12.94
CA ALA A 127 8.35 -3.54 13.56
C ALA A 127 9.28 -4.74 13.75
N ASN A 128 10.15 -5.04 12.77
CA ASN A 128 11.15 -6.09 12.88
C ASN A 128 12.18 -5.80 14.00
N LEU A 129 12.57 -4.53 14.16
CA LEU A 129 13.45 -4.10 15.25
C LEU A 129 12.78 -4.17 16.62
N MET A 130 11.45 -4.00 16.72
CA MET A 130 10.70 -4.20 17.96
C MET A 130 10.57 -5.68 18.35
N ASN A 131 10.57 -6.59 17.37
CA ASN A 131 10.56 -8.04 17.60
C ASN A 131 11.92 -8.60 18.04
N SER A 132 13.00 -7.97 17.60
CA SER A 132 14.35 -8.30 18.04
C SER A 132 14.61 -7.51 19.32
N ASP A 133 15.18 -8.06 20.39
CA ASP A 133 15.47 -7.33 21.64
C ASP A 133 16.54 -6.21 21.50
N ASN A 134 16.57 -5.49 20.37
CA ASN A 134 17.72 -4.73 19.88
C ASN A 134 17.41 -3.23 19.71
N ASN A 135 18.09 -2.45 20.54
CA ASN A 135 18.53 -1.06 20.39
C ASN A 135 17.49 -0.01 19.95
N SER A 136 16.83 0.61 20.94
CA SER A 136 15.90 1.75 20.80
C SER A 136 16.45 2.94 19.99
N ASN A 137 17.77 3.14 19.96
CA ASN A 137 18.40 4.19 19.15
C ASN A 137 18.16 4.00 17.64
N SER A 138 18.20 2.76 17.13
CA SER A 138 17.98 2.47 15.71
C SER A 138 16.52 2.69 15.29
N ILE A 139 15.56 2.48 16.20
CA ILE A 139 14.13 2.72 15.97
C ILE A 139 13.86 4.22 15.80
N ASN A 140 14.42 5.06 16.67
CA ASN A 140 14.21 6.51 16.63
C ASN A 140 14.72 7.15 15.33
N GLU A 141 15.84 6.68 14.79
CA GLU A 141 16.38 7.15 13.51
C GLU A 141 15.44 6.82 12.33
N ILE A 142 14.84 5.63 12.33
CA ILE A 142 13.91 5.23 11.27
C ILE A 142 12.59 5.97 11.38
N ILE A 143 12.08 6.20 12.59
CA ILE A 143 10.89 7.04 12.82
C ILE A 143 11.13 8.47 12.27
N ALA A 144 12.31 9.03 12.48
CA ALA A 144 12.65 10.34 11.91
C ALA A 144 12.65 10.32 10.36
N LYS A 145 13.12 9.24 9.73
CA LYS A 145 13.02 9.07 8.27
C LYS A 145 11.57 8.99 7.79
N ILE A 146 10.72 8.24 8.49
CA ILE A 146 9.29 8.12 8.18
C ILE A 146 8.63 9.50 8.17
N HIS A 147 8.91 10.36 9.16
CA HIS A 147 8.39 11.73 9.19
C HIS A 147 8.89 12.61 8.03
N GLN A 148 10.11 12.39 7.55
CA GLN A 148 10.61 13.11 6.36
C GLN A 148 9.89 12.68 5.08
N LEU A 149 9.38 11.44 5.02
CA LEU A 149 8.59 10.95 3.90
C LEU A 149 7.14 11.46 3.89
N GLU A 150 6.67 12.01 5.02
CA GLU A 150 5.35 12.65 5.17
C GLU A 150 5.34 14.10 4.67
N THR A 151 6.52 14.68 4.38
CA THR A 151 6.72 16.07 3.94
C THR A 151 6.89 16.17 2.43
#